data_AF-A0A2X3FE12-F1
#
_entry.id   AF-A0A2X3FE12-F1
#
_cell.length_a   1.000
_cell.length_b   1.000
_cell.length_c   1.000
_cell.angle_alpha   90.00
_cell.angle_beta   90.00
_cell.angle_gamma   90.00
#
_symmetry.space_group_name_H-M   'P 1'
#
loop_
_entity.id
_entity.type
_entity.pdbx_description
1 polymer ?
#
loop_
_entity_poly.entity_id
_entity_poly.type
_entity_poly.pdbx_seq_one_letter_code
_entity_poly.pdbx_strand_id
1 'polypeptide(L)'
;MNTKIFEDNILSRNDIAVRYVFQKMFSPQGTLVAVECLSRFDNLSISPEDFFRHATAAVRERIFLEQLALIEKHKAWFLRNHISATINVDDHILNLLRQKDIKAKVAALTCVHFEVTENAENLLHNSLAAWQSPQDTSLWLDDFGSGYAGINAIRGYHFDYVKIDKDFFWHLMRKESGRQLMDALVTFLSRNHHNVII
;
A
#
# COMPACT_ATOMS: atom_id res chain seq x y z
N MET A 1 -13.83 -23.41 -6.67
CA MET A 1 -13.08 -24.68 -6.45
C MET A 1 -11.78 -24.47 -5.64
N ASN A 2 -11.66 -23.39 -4.84
CA ASN A 2 -10.40 -22.98 -4.19
C ASN A 2 -10.38 -23.08 -2.65
N THR A 3 -11.48 -23.45 -1.99
CA THR A 3 -11.55 -23.54 -0.52
C THR A 3 -10.72 -24.67 0.07
N LYS A 4 -10.43 -25.73 -0.70
CA LYS A 4 -9.67 -26.91 -0.23
C LYS A 4 -8.17 -26.70 0.00
N ILE A 5 -7.56 -25.60 -0.47
CA ILE A 5 -6.14 -25.32 -0.18
C ILE A 5 -5.96 -24.84 1.26
N PHE A 6 -6.99 -24.21 1.84
CA PHE A 6 -6.90 -23.54 3.14
C PHE A 6 -7.57 -24.31 4.29
N GLU A 7 -8.41 -25.31 3.98
CA GLU A 7 -9.16 -26.03 5.02
C GLU A 7 -8.28 -26.97 5.87
N ASP A 8 -7.13 -27.45 5.37
CA ASP A 8 -6.24 -28.36 6.12
C ASP A 8 -4.73 -28.07 5.99
N ASN A 9 -4.30 -27.03 5.25
CA ASN A 9 -2.88 -26.72 5.06
C ASN A 9 -2.57 -25.26 5.39
N ILE A 10 -1.98 -25.03 6.57
CA ILE A 10 -1.27 -23.78 6.86
C ILE A 10 -0.03 -23.77 5.95
N LEU A 11 -0.14 -23.15 4.77
CA LEU A 11 1.00 -22.99 3.85
C LEU A 11 2.15 -22.31 4.60
N SER A 12 3.27 -23.02 4.75
CA SER A 12 4.48 -22.45 5.33
C SER A 12 5.22 -21.62 4.28
N ARG A 13 6.07 -20.68 4.69
CA ARG A 13 6.84 -19.83 3.77
C ARG A 13 7.64 -20.65 2.74
N ASN A 14 8.17 -21.80 3.14
CA ASN A 14 9.00 -22.66 2.29
C ASN A 14 8.20 -23.31 1.16
N ASP A 15 6.88 -23.41 1.32
CA ASP A 15 5.97 -23.99 0.33
C ASP A 15 5.53 -22.95 -0.72
N ILE A 16 5.94 -21.68 -0.56
CA ILE A 16 5.49 -20.56 -1.37
C ILE A 16 6.64 -20.04 -2.23
N ALA A 17 6.58 -20.31 -3.53
CA ALA A 17 7.41 -19.64 -4.53
C ALA A 17 6.87 -18.22 -4.79
N VAL A 18 7.35 -17.25 -4.01
CA VAL A 18 7.04 -15.82 -4.18
C VAL A 18 8.19 -15.09 -4.87
N ARG A 19 7.84 -14.25 -5.83
CA ARG A 19 8.74 -13.27 -6.44
C ARG A 19 8.19 -11.87 -6.22
N TYR A 20 9.10 -10.91 -6.11
CA TYR A 20 8.75 -9.50 -5.95
C TYR A 20 8.90 -8.76 -7.27
N VAL A 21 7.88 -7.98 -7.62
CA VAL A 21 7.86 -7.12 -8.80
C VAL A 21 7.60 -5.69 -8.38
N PHE A 22 8.06 -4.75 -9.21
CA PHE A 22 7.90 -3.33 -8.98
C PHE A 22 6.97 -2.74 -10.03
N GLN A 23 5.81 -2.26 -9.60
CA GLN A 23 4.89 -1.50 -10.44
C GLN A 23 5.30 -0.03 -10.43
N LYS A 24 5.42 0.59 -11.60
CA LYS A 24 5.96 1.95 -11.74
C LYS A 24 4.88 3.01 -11.58
N MET A 25 5.23 4.12 -10.94
CA MET A 25 4.40 5.32 -10.83
C MET A 25 5.14 6.52 -11.42
N PHE A 26 4.46 7.29 -12.27
CA PHE A 26 5.07 8.38 -13.01
C PHE A 26 4.45 9.73 -12.65
N SER A 27 5.25 10.78 -12.68
CA SER A 27 4.73 12.15 -12.63
C SER A 27 3.95 12.48 -13.92
N PRO A 28 3.15 13.56 -13.95
CA PRO A 28 2.50 14.02 -15.18
C PRO A 28 3.47 14.34 -16.32
N GLN A 29 4.76 14.56 -16.02
CA GLN A 29 5.82 14.81 -17.00
C GLN A 29 6.49 13.52 -17.51
N GLY A 30 6.04 12.35 -17.05
CA GLY A 30 6.59 11.04 -17.46
C GLY A 30 7.85 10.61 -16.70
N THR A 31 8.22 11.31 -15.63
CA THR A 31 9.36 10.94 -14.78
C THR A 31 8.95 9.84 -13.81
N LEU A 32 9.73 8.77 -13.68
CA LEU A 32 9.51 7.74 -12.66
C LEU A 32 9.76 8.35 -11.27
N VAL A 33 8.74 8.34 -10.40
CA VAL A 33 8.80 8.97 -9.07
C VAL A 33 8.69 7.95 -7.93
N ALA A 34 7.98 6.86 -8.16
CA ALA A 34 7.83 5.80 -7.17
C ALA A 34 7.63 4.43 -7.83
N VAL A 35 7.82 3.39 -7.04
CA VAL A 35 7.47 2.02 -7.40
C VAL A 35 6.76 1.30 -6.25
N GLU A 36 5.76 0.50 -6.56
CA GLU A 36 5.07 -0.36 -5.61
C GLU A 36 5.65 -1.77 -5.66
N CYS A 37 6.15 -2.24 -4.51
CA CYS A 37 6.68 -3.59 -4.35
C CYS A 37 5.53 -4.57 -4.13
N LEU A 38 5.28 -5.43 -5.11
CA LEU A 38 4.18 -6.37 -5.13
C LEU A 38 4.66 -7.82 -5.08
N SER A 39 3.88 -8.66 -4.40
CA SER A 39 4.09 -10.12 -4.39
C SER A 39 3.44 -10.77 -5.62
N ARG A 40 4.14 -11.73 -6.23
CA ARG A 40 3.60 -12.63 -7.27
C ARG A 40 3.94 -14.06 -6.89
N PHE A 41 2.99 -14.96 -7.08
CA PHE A 41 3.11 -16.37 -6.73
C PHE A 41 3.19 -17.19 -8.02
N ASP A 42 4.30 -17.87 -8.24
CA ASP A 42 4.55 -18.54 -9.53
C ASP A 42 3.83 -19.88 -9.64
N ASN A 43 3.64 -20.57 -8.50
CA ASN A 43 3.09 -21.92 -8.45
C ASN A 43 1.69 -22.00 -7.82
N LEU A 44 1.06 -20.85 -7.54
CA LEU A 44 -0.28 -20.80 -6.95
C LEU A 44 -1.23 -20.07 -7.90
N SER A 45 -2.33 -20.71 -8.28
CA SER A 45 -3.41 -20.09 -9.06
C SER A 45 -4.35 -19.26 -8.16
N ILE A 46 -3.77 -18.47 -7.26
CA ILE A 46 -4.48 -17.60 -6.33
C ILE A 46 -4.04 -16.15 -6.56
N SER A 47 -4.98 -15.21 -6.45
CA SER A 47 -4.66 -13.80 -6.45
C SER A 47 -3.82 -13.45 -5.20
N PRO A 48 -2.93 -12.45 -5.25
CA PRO A 48 -2.22 -12.01 -4.06
C PRO A 48 -3.17 -11.56 -2.95
N GLU A 49 -4.25 -10.87 -3.29
CA GLU A 49 -5.27 -10.43 -2.35
C GLU A 49 -5.90 -11.61 -1.59
N ASP A 50 -6.36 -12.63 -2.31
CA ASP A 50 -6.95 -13.82 -1.69
C ASP A 50 -5.93 -14.60 -0.87
N PHE A 51 -4.66 -14.64 -1.29
CA PHE A 51 -3.59 -15.23 -0.50
C PHE A 51 -3.41 -14.49 0.83
N PHE A 52 -3.24 -13.17 0.80
CA PHE A 52 -3.00 -12.37 2.00
C PHE A 52 -4.20 -12.38 2.97
N ARG A 53 -5.43 -12.50 2.45
CA ARG A 53 -6.64 -12.68 3.26
C ARG A 53 -6.61 -13.93 4.14
N HIS A 54 -5.96 -15.00 3.68
CA HIS A 54 -5.90 -16.28 4.40
C HIS A 54 -4.52 -16.57 5.02
N ALA A 55 -3.50 -15.77 4.68
CA ALA A 55 -2.14 -15.94 5.19
C ALA A 55 -2.05 -15.66 6.70
N THR A 56 -1.31 -16.51 7.41
CA THR A 56 -1.02 -16.30 8.83
C THR A 56 -0.20 -15.02 9.04
N ALA A 57 -0.31 -14.43 10.22
CA ALA A 57 0.45 -13.24 10.59
C ALA A 57 1.97 -13.42 10.38
N ALA A 58 2.52 -14.59 10.76
CA ALA A 58 3.93 -14.91 10.58
C ALA A 58 4.37 -14.96 9.11
N VAL A 59 3.51 -15.45 8.20
CA VAL A 59 3.79 -15.47 6.76
C VAL A 59 3.75 -14.05 6.19
N ARG A 60 2.77 -13.24 6.60
CA ARG A 60 2.65 -11.83 6.20
C ARG A 60 3.86 -11.02 6.64
N GLU A 61 4.26 -11.15 7.91
CA GLU A 61 5.46 -10.51 8.47
C GLU A 61 6.72 -10.92 7.70
N ARG A 62 6.88 -12.21 7.41
CA ARG A 62 8.03 -12.71 6.67
C ARG A 62 8.12 -12.09 5.27
N ILE A 63 7.01 -12.06 4.53
CA ILE A 63 6.95 -11.45 3.19
C ILE A 63 7.26 -9.95 3.27
N PHE A 64 6.69 -9.24 4.25
CA PHE A 64 6.98 -7.83 4.47
C PHE A 64 8.48 -7.58 4.72
N LEU A 65 9.11 -8.36 5.60
CA LEU A 65 10.55 -8.23 5.90
C LEU A 65 11.43 -8.55 4.69
N GLU A 66 11.03 -9.50 3.86
CA GLU A 66 11.73 -9.82 2.61
C GLU A 66 11.64 -8.68 1.58
N GLN A 67 10.46 -8.06 1.42
CA GLN A 67 10.29 -6.87 0.57
C GLN A 67 11.12 -5.70 1.08
N LEU A 68 11.12 -5.47 2.40
CA LEU A 68 11.92 -4.42 3.03
C LEU A 68 13.43 -4.65 2.82
N ALA A 69 13.90 -5.88 3.00
CA ALA A 69 15.29 -6.26 2.76
C ALA A 69 15.69 -6.14 1.28
N LEU A 70 14.78 -6.42 0.35
CA LEU A 70 15.01 -6.22 -1.08
C LEU A 70 15.21 -4.74 -1.41
N ILE A 71 14.36 -3.85 -0.87
CA ILE A 71 14.51 -2.41 -1.08
C ILE A 71 15.80 -1.91 -0.43
N GLU A 72 16.11 -2.36 0.78
CA GLU A 72 17.35 -2.03 1.49
C GLU A 72 18.59 -2.39 0.67
N LYS A 73 18.63 -3.60 0.08
CA LYS A 73 19.71 -4.04 -0.81
C LYS A 73 19.93 -3.09 -1.99
N HIS A 74 18.88 -2.45 -2.48
CA HIS A 74 18.91 -1.55 -3.62
C HIS A 74 18.80 -0.06 -3.24
N LYS A 75 18.88 0.28 -1.94
CA LYS A 75 18.68 1.63 -1.39
C LYS A 75 19.46 2.72 -2.13
N ALA A 76 20.71 2.46 -2.46
CA ALA A 76 21.56 3.44 -3.13
C ALA A 76 21.03 3.85 -4.52
N TRP A 77 20.34 2.94 -5.23
CA TRP A 77 19.69 3.28 -6.50
C TRP A 77 18.46 4.17 -6.28
N PHE A 78 17.61 3.83 -5.31
CA PHE A 78 16.43 4.64 -4.96
C PHE A 78 16.81 6.07 -4.58
N LEU A 79 17.80 6.23 -3.69
CA LEU A 79 18.25 7.54 -3.23
C LEU A 79 18.87 8.38 -4.34
N ARG A 80 19.74 7.78 -5.18
CA ARG A 80 20.39 8.53 -6.29
C ARG A 80 19.42 9.00 -7.35
N ASN A 81 18.33 8.26 -7.58
CA ASN A 81 17.34 8.60 -8.61
C ASN A 81 16.13 9.35 -8.05
N HIS A 82 16.10 9.61 -6.73
CA HIS A 82 14.96 10.22 -6.05
C HIS A 82 13.64 9.45 -6.27
N ILE A 83 13.71 8.12 -6.22
CA ILE A 83 12.55 7.23 -6.40
C ILE A 83 12.16 6.65 -5.05
N SER A 84 10.88 6.78 -4.71
CA SER A 84 10.29 6.12 -3.54
C SER A 84 9.88 4.68 -3.84
N ALA A 85 9.92 3.81 -2.85
CA ALA A 85 9.37 2.46 -2.92
C ALA A 85 8.25 2.30 -1.89
N THR A 86 7.14 1.69 -2.29
CA THR A 86 6.00 1.45 -1.41
C THR A 86 5.80 -0.04 -1.16
N ILE A 87 5.30 -0.39 0.02
CA ILE A 87 4.89 -1.75 0.38
C ILE A 87 3.49 -1.68 0.97
N ASN A 88 2.60 -2.57 0.51
CA ASN A 88 1.27 -2.75 1.09
C ASN A 88 1.34 -3.32 2.51
N VAL A 89 0.60 -2.72 3.44
CA VAL A 89 0.58 -3.12 4.86
C VAL A 89 -0.84 -3.26 5.38
N ASP A 90 -1.03 -4.20 6.30
CA ASP A 90 -2.26 -4.38 7.06
C ASP A 90 -2.06 -4.00 8.54
N ASP A 91 -3.10 -4.17 9.35
CA ASP A 91 -3.11 -3.89 10.79
C ASP A 91 -1.99 -4.59 11.55
N HIS A 92 -1.66 -5.82 11.17
CA HIS A 92 -0.62 -6.56 11.84
C HIS A 92 0.75 -5.96 11.53
N ILE A 93 1.03 -5.67 10.26
CA ILE A 93 2.29 -5.06 9.84
C ILE A 93 2.45 -3.63 10.36
N LEU A 94 1.38 -2.84 10.45
CA LEU A 94 1.43 -1.52 11.07
C LEU A 94 1.80 -1.59 12.56
N ASN A 95 1.31 -2.59 13.29
CA ASN A 95 1.75 -2.79 14.67
C ASN A 95 3.23 -3.21 14.75
N LEU A 96 3.71 -4.02 13.82
CA LEU A 96 5.12 -4.39 13.70
C LEU A 96 6.01 -3.16 13.43
N LEU A 97 5.57 -2.26 12.55
CA LEU A 97 6.29 -1.01 12.23
C LEU A 97 6.50 -0.08 13.43
N ARG A 98 5.71 -0.24 14.49
CA ARG A 98 5.86 0.52 15.75
C ARG A 98 6.94 -0.04 16.68
N GLN A 99 7.42 -1.27 16.44
CA GLN A 99 8.51 -1.84 17.21
C GLN A 99 9.80 -1.03 16.97
N LYS A 100 10.55 -0.76 18.04
CA LYS A 100 11.71 0.15 18.00
C LYS A 100 12.72 -0.22 16.91
N ASP A 101 13.03 -1.49 16.78
CA ASP A 101 14.04 -1.99 15.83
C ASP A 101 13.58 -1.83 14.38
N ILE A 102 12.32 -2.15 14.10
CA ILE A 102 11.72 -1.98 12.78
C ILE A 102 11.59 -0.50 12.43
N LYS A 103 11.11 0.33 13.37
CA LYS A 103 11.00 1.77 13.19
C LYS A 103 12.36 2.41 12.88
N ALA A 104 13.42 2.04 13.62
CA ALA A 104 14.77 2.53 13.37
C ALA A 104 15.28 2.09 11.98
N LYS A 105 15.01 0.84 11.59
CA LYS A 105 15.37 0.31 10.28
C LYS A 105 14.70 1.08 9.14
N VAL A 106 13.39 1.31 9.23
CA VAL A 106 12.61 2.06 8.23
C VAL A 106 13.08 3.50 8.15
N ALA A 107 13.26 4.17 9.29
CA ALA A 107 13.76 5.54 9.35
C ALA A 107 15.14 5.70 8.67
N ALA A 108 15.99 4.67 8.76
CA ALA A 108 17.28 4.69 8.08
C ALA A 108 17.18 4.56 6.55
N LEU A 109 16.13 3.94 6.00
CA LEU A 109 16.00 3.74 4.55
C LEU A 109 15.62 5.01 3.81
N THR A 110 14.78 5.85 4.42
CA THR A 110 14.24 7.15 3.92
C THR A 110 13.54 7.12 2.55
N CYS A 111 13.67 6.06 1.76
CA CYS A 111 13.03 5.87 0.46
C CYS A 111 11.85 4.90 0.50
N VAL A 112 11.46 4.40 1.68
CA VAL A 112 10.37 3.43 1.85
C VAL A 112 9.16 4.11 2.48
N HIS A 113 8.00 3.90 1.88
CA HIS A 113 6.69 4.31 2.40
C HIS A 113 5.75 3.11 2.41
N PHE A 114 4.59 3.23 3.08
CA PHE A 114 3.65 2.13 3.22
C PHE A 114 2.26 2.50 2.72
N GLU A 115 1.63 1.56 2.04
CA GLU A 115 0.29 1.71 1.49
C GLU A 115 -0.71 0.96 2.35
N VAL A 116 -1.80 1.64 2.72
CA VAL A 116 -2.94 1.06 3.44
C VAL A 116 -4.19 1.18 2.58
N THR A 117 -4.99 0.13 2.51
CA THR A 117 -6.22 0.15 1.71
C THR A 117 -7.39 0.76 2.50
N GLU A 118 -8.35 1.35 1.81
CA GLU A 118 -9.52 1.93 2.49
C GLU A 118 -10.47 0.89 3.13
N ASN A 119 -10.33 -0.38 2.74
CA ASN A 119 -11.10 -1.50 3.29
C ASN A 119 -10.55 -1.98 4.65
N ALA A 120 -9.43 -1.44 5.10
CA ALA A 120 -8.92 -1.70 6.44
C ALA A 120 -9.68 -0.88 7.50
N GLU A 121 -10.97 -1.18 7.70
CA GLU A 121 -11.87 -0.42 8.58
C GLU A 121 -11.33 -0.22 9.99
N ASN A 122 -10.68 -1.25 10.56
CA ASN A 122 -10.06 -1.19 11.88
C ASN A 122 -8.88 -0.21 11.93
N LEU A 123 -8.14 -0.03 10.83
CA LEU A 123 -7.05 0.94 10.74
C LEU A 123 -7.58 2.35 10.77
N LEU A 124 -8.53 2.63 9.90
CA LEU A 124 -9.05 3.99 9.69
C LEU A 124 -9.81 4.52 10.90
N HIS A 125 -10.47 3.65 11.67
CA HIS A 125 -11.23 4.06 12.85
C HIS A 125 -10.44 4.09 14.16
N ASN A 126 -9.50 3.16 14.39
CA ASN A 126 -8.91 2.98 15.73
C ASN A 126 -7.37 3.08 15.76
N SER A 127 -6.68 2.75 14.66
CA SER A 127 -5.22 2.57 14.69
C SER A 127 -4.45 3.77 14.17
N LEU A 128 -5.00 4.54 13.22
CA LEU A 128 -4.30 5.71 12.65
C LEU A 128 -4.18 6.91 13.61
N ALA A 129 -5.05 7.02 14.62
CA ALA A 129 -4.89 8.03 15.66
C ALA A 129 -3.54 7.90 16.39
N ALA A 130 -3.02 6.67 16.53
CA ALA A 130 -1.72 6.40 17.12
C ALA A 130 -0.53 6.65 16.16
N TRP A 131 -0.80 6.87 14.87
CA TRP A 131 0.19 7.15 13.82
C TRP A 131 0.35 8.65 13.51
N GLN A 132 -0.32 9.53 14.27
CA GLN A 132 -0.29 10.97 14.08
C GLN A 132 1.02 11.65 14.52
N SER A 133 2.01 10.89 15.03
CA SER A 133 3.27 11.49 15.46
C SER A 133 4.12 11.91 14.25
N PRO A 134 4.75 13.10 14.25
CA PRO A 134 5.66 13.53 13.17
C PRO A 134 6.86 12.60 12.93
N GLN A 135 7.13 11.68 13.86
CA GLN A 135 8.21 10.69 13.76
C GLN A 135 7.75 9.34 13.19
N ASP A 136 6.47 9.19 12.88
CA ASP A 136 5.95 7.95 12.29
C ASP A 136 6.16 7.95 10.78
N THR A 137 6.21 6.75 10.20
CA THR A 137 6.47 6.63 8.75
C THR A 137 5.26 7.12 7.97
N SER A 138 5.53 7.89 6.91
CA SER A 138 4.56 8.34 5.93
C SER A 138 3.72 7.16 5.38
N LEU A 139 2.40 7.32 5.45
CA LEU A 139 1.42 6.37 4.90
C LEU A 139 0.75 6.95 3.65
N TRP A 140 0.50 6.08 2.70
CA TRP A 140 -0.21 6.36 1.45
C TRP A 140 -1.53 5.59 1.50
N LEU A 141 -2.62 6.22 1.07
CA LEU A 141 -3.93 5.57 0.98
C LEU A 141 -4.08 4.94 -0.40
N ASP A 142 -4.34 3.63 -0.43
CA ASP A 142 -4.61 2.88 -1.67
C ASP A 142 -6.10 2.60 -1.86
N ASP A 143 -6.47 2.36 -3.12
CA ASP A 143 -7.82 2.01 -3.58
C ASP A 143 -8.92 3.01 -3.15
N PHE A 144 -8.61 4.31 -3.13
CA PHE A 144 -9.59 5.33 -2.74
C PHE A 144 -10.79 5.35 -3.71
N GLY A 145 -12.00 5.10 -3.17
CA GLY A 145 -13.26 5.09 -3.93
C GLY A 145 -13.79 3.70 -4.31
N SER A 146 -13.10 2.62 -3.90
CA SER A 146 -13.52 1.22 -4.04
C SER A 146 -14.51 0.72 -2.96
N GLY A 147 -14.73 1.48 -1.88
CA GLY A 147 -15.32 1.01 -0.62
C GLY A 147 -15.92 2.09 0.29
N TYR A 148 -16.06 1.76 1.59
CA TYR A 148 -16.93 2.48 2.55
C TYR A 148 -16.31 3.71 3.22
N ALA A 149 -14.98 3.77 3.34
CA ALA A 149 -14.36 4.82 4.15
C ALA A 149 -14.30 6.17 3.44
N GLY A 150 -13.89 6.19 2.16
CA GLY A 150 -13.87 7.38 1.31
C GLY A 150 -13.35 8.63 2.03
N ILE A 151 -14.15 9.70 2.00
CA ILE A 151 -13.80 11.00 2.62
C ILE A 151 -13.56 10.90 4.14
N ASN A 152 -14.16 9.94 4.85
CA ASN A 152 -13.93 9.82 6.30
C ASN A 152 -12.50 9.36 6.61
N ALA A 153 -11.89 8.52 5.76
CA ALA A 153 -10.52 8.04 5.93
C ALA A 153 -9.51 9.21 5.99
N ILE A 154 -9.59 10.10 5.00
CA ILE A 154 -8.70 11.26 4.85
C ILE A 154 -8.98 12.38 5.87
N ARG A 155 -10.14 12.37 6.55
CA ARG A 155 -10.42 13.28 7.67
C ARG A 155 -9.78 12.83 8.98
N GLY A 156 -9.59 11.52 9.16
CA GLY A 156 -9.03 10.95 10.39
C GLY A 156 -7.50 10.95 10.44
N TYR A 157 -6.85 10.97 9.26
CA TYR A 157 -5.40 10.90 9.13
C TYR A 157 -4.90 11.63 7.88
N HIS A 158 -3.71 12.24 7.98
CA HIS A 158 -3.06 12.87 6.84
C HIS A 158 -2.19 11.87 6.08
N PHE A 159 -2.68 11.40 4.93
CA PHE A 159 -1.88 10.59 4.00
C PHE A 159 -1.06 11.48 3.07
N ASP A 160 0.20 11.14 2.83
CA ASP A 160 1.05 11.90 1.91
C ASP A 160 0.56 11.79 0.47
N TYR A 161 0.07 10.60 0.11
CA TYR A 161 -0.52 10.29 -1.20
C TYR A 161 -1.84 9.55 -1.04
N VAL A 162 -2.75 9.81 -1.97
CA VAL A 162 -4.02 9.09 -2.15
C VAL A 162 -4.04 8.54 -3.58
N LYS A 163 -4.04 7.21 -3.71
CA LYS A 163 -4.17 6.50 -4.99
C LYS A 163 -5.66 6.28 -5.28
N ILE A 164 -6.11 6.76 -6.42
CA ILE A 164 -7.50 6.60 -6.87
C ILE A 164 -7.69 5.17 -7.37
N ASP A 165 -8.73 4.49 -6.89
CA ASP A 165 -9.06 3.16 -7.39
C ASP A 165 -9.32 3.18 -8.90
N LYS A 166 -8.82 2.15 -9.57
CA LYS A 166 -8.90 2.03 -11.03
C LYS A 166 -10.35 1.90 -11.51
N ASP A 167 -11.16 1.09 -10.83
CA ASP A 167 -12.54 0.84 -11.26
C ASP A 167 -13.40 2.08 -11.01
N PHE A 168 -13.17 2.78 -9.91
CA PHE A 168 -13.76 4.09 -9.62
C PHE A 168 -13.39 5.14 -10.67
N PHE A 169 -12.11 5.22 -11.06
CA PHE A 169 -11.65 6.10 -12.14
C PHE A 169 -12.42 5.83 -13.44
N TRP A 170 -12.45 4.58 -13.89
CA TRP A 170 -13.14 4.23 -15.15
C TRP A 170 -14.65 4.41 -15.05
N HIS A 171 -15.24 4.16 -13.89
CA HIS A 171 -16.64 4.44 -13.64
C HIS A 171 -16.96 5.93 -13.81
N LEU A 172 -16.13 6.82 -13.27
CA LEU A 172 -16.28 8.26 -13.45
C LEU A 172 -16.07 8.65 -14.91
N MET A 173 -15.00 8.20 -15.58
CA MET A 173 -14.68 8.59 -16.96
C MET A 173 -15.74 8.20 -17.99
N ARG A 174 -16.61 7.22 -17.68
CA ARG A 174 -17.74 6.84 -18.55
C ARG A 174 -18.94 7.81 -18.45
N LYS A 175 -18.98 8.69 -17.46
CA LYS A 175 -20.07 9.67 -17.28
C LYS A 175 -19.78 10.93 -18.12
N GLU A 176 -20.83 11.57 -18.62
CA GLU A 176 -20.74 12.82 -19.38
C GLU A 176 -20.01 13.93 -18.60
N SER A 177 -20.28 14.04 -17.29
CA SER A 177 -19.60 14.97 -16.37
C SER A 177 -18.42 14.35 -15.62
N GLY A 178 -17.97 13.14 -16.03
CA GLY A 178 -16.96 12.35 -15.34
C GLY A 178 -15.65 13.07 -15.07
N ARG A 179 -15.14 13.78 -16.08
CA ARG A 179 -13.91 14.57 -15.97
C ARG A 179 -14.04 15.71 -14.98
N GLN A 180 -15.15 16.44 -15.00
CA GLN A 180 -15.40 17.53 -14.06
C GLN A 180 -15.48 17.03 -12.61
N LEU A 181 -16.10 15.87 -12.41
CA LEU A 181 -16.15 15.22 -11.09
C LEU A 181 -14.77 14.79 -10.62
N MET A 182 -13.95 14.21 -11.51
CA MET A 182 -12.56 13.84 -11.18
C MET A 182 -11.71 15.07 -10.84
N ASP A 183 -11.79 16.13 -11.64
CA ASP A 183 -11.04 17.38 -11.39
C ASP A 183 -11.44 18.01 -10.03
N ALA A 184 -12.74 17.97 -9.69
CA ALA A 184 -13.24 18.42 -8.40
C ALA A 184 -12.70 17.56 -7.24
N LEU A 185 -12.65 16.23 -7.42
CA LEU A 185 -12.10 15.32 -6.42
C LEU A 185 -10.60 15.55 -6.20
N VAL A 186 -9.81 15.61 -7.28
CA VAL A 186 -8.36 15.90 -7.21
C VAL A 186 -8.13 17.24 -6.52
N THR A 187 -8.92 18.27 -6.86
CA THR A 187 -8.85 19.59 -6.22
C THR A 187 -9.16 19.50 -4.72
N PHE A 188 -10.18 18.73 -4.33
CA PHE A 188 -10.54 18.53 -2.94
C PHE A 188 -9.43 17.84 -2.16
N LEU A 189 -8.86 16.74 -2.68
CA LEU A 189 -7.74 16.03 -2.05
C LEU A 189 -6.50 16.93 -1.91
N SER A 190 -6.16 17.65 -2.97
CA SER A 190 -5.02 18.60 -2.97
C SER A 190 -5.20 19.73 -1.95
N ARG A 191 -6.42 20.24 -1.80
CA ARG A 191 -6.76 21.28 -0.79
C ARG A 191 -6.71 20.77 0.65
N ASN A 192 -6.80 19.46 0.85
CA ASN A 192 -6.56 18.80 2.13
C ASN A 192 -5.10 18.33 2.28
N HIS A 193 -4.19 18.88 1.47
CA HIS A 193 -2.74 18.64 1.48
C HIS A 193 -2.31 17.23 1.05
N HIS A 194 -3.17 16.45 0.42
CA HIS A 194 -2.81 15.15 -0.12
C HIS A 194 -2.26 15.28 -1.55
N ASN A 195 -1.21 14.53 -1.88
CA ASN A 195 -0.85 14.28 -3.27
C ASN A 195 -1.76 13.20 -3.84
N VAL A 196 -2.01 13.22 -5.15
CA VAL A 196 -2.94 12.26 -5.79
C VAL A 196 -2.22 11.45 -6.87
N ILE A 197 -2.45 10.15 -6.87
CA ILE A 197 -2.01 9.20 -7.91
C ILE A 197 -3.26 8.66 -8.62
N ILE A 198 -3.23 8.61 -9.95
CA ILE A 198 -4.30 8.10 -10.82
C ILE A 198 -3.70 7.05 -11.74
#